data_AF-A0A3D0SLY8-F1
#
_entry.id   AF-A0A3D0SLY8-F1
#
_cell.length_a   1.000
_cell.length_b   1.000
_cell.length_c   1.000
_cell.angle_alpha   90.00
_cell.angle_beta   90.00
_cell.angle_gamma   90.00
#
_symmetry.space_group_name_H-M   'P 1'
#
loop_
_entity.id
_entity.type
_entity.pdbx_description
1 polymer ?
#
loop_
_entity_poly.entity_id
_entity_poly.type
_entity_poly.pdbx_seq_one_letter_code
_entity_poly.pdbx_strand_id
1 'polypeptide(L)'
;MSCDFLSLAASGVRTLQPYQPGKPESELRREYGLSDIIKLASNENPLGPSSHARAAVREALADLARYPDGNGFELKTALSAKLDISMAMLTLGNGSNDV
;
A
#
# COMPACT_ATOMS: atom_id res chain seq x y z
N MET A 1 -29.41 6.75 30.33
CA MET A 1 -28.22 5.88 30.42
C MET A 1 -27.38 6.10 29.18
N SER A 2 -26.16 6.60 29.32
CA SER A 2 -25.20 6.65 28.21
C SER A 2 -24.53 5.27 28.08
N CYS A 3 -24.56 4.70 26.88
CA CYS A 3 -23.83 3.48 26.56
C CYS A 3 -22.34 3.83 26.40
N ASP A 4 -21.45 3.08 27.05
CA ASP A 4 -20.02 3.12 26.75
C ASP A 4 -19.72 2.17 25.58
N PHE A 5 -19.72 2.71 24.37
CA PHE A 5 -19.48 1.93 23.15
C PHE A 5 -18.07 1.33 23.08
N LEU A 6 -17.09 1.89 23.79
CA LEU A 6 -15.73 1.34 23.82
C LEU A 6 -15.69 0.01 24.59
N SER A 7 -16.55 -0.13 25.61
CA SER A 7 -16.72 -1.40 26.33
C SER A 7 -17.30 -2.53 25.48
N LEU A 8 -17.86 -2.24 24.31
CA LEU A 8 -18.45 -3.23 23.39
C LEU A 8 -17.45 -3.81 22.39
N ALA A 9 -16.28 -3.18 22.19
CA ALA A 9 -15.26 -3.70 21.28
C ALA A 9 -14.70 -5.05 21.77
N ALA A 10 -14.14 -5.88 20.87
CA ALA A 10 -13.46 -7.11 21.26
C ALA A 10 -12.28 -6.81 22.21
N SER A 11 -12.01 -7.71 23.17
CA SER A 11 -11.01 -7.47 24.24
C SER A 11 -9.64 -7.08 23.70
N GLY A 12 -9.17 -7.73 22.64
CA GLY A 12 -7.88 -7.44 22.00
C GLY A 12 -7.81 -6.09 21.29
N VAL A 13 -8.95 -5.50 20.90
CA VAL A 13 -9.00 -4.17 20.26
C VAL A 13 -8.92 -3.05 21.30
N ARG A 14 -9.49 -3.26 22.49
CA ARG A 14 -9.57 -2.23 23.55
C ARG A 14 -8.21 -1.71 24.01
N THR A 15 -7.16 -2.52 23.88
CA THR A 15 -5.81 -2.19 24.32
C THR A 15 -4.91 -1.68 23.20
N LEU A 16 -5.39 -1.69 21.95
CA LEU A 16 -4.59 -1.21 20.82
C LEU A 16 -4.34 0.28 20.92
N GLN A 17 -3.10 0.67 20.71
CA GLN A 17 -2.74 2.06 20.50
C GLN A 17 -2.90 2.37 19.00
N PRO A 18 -3.50 3.52 18.63
CA PRO A 18 -3.55 3.94 17.25
C PRO A 18 -2.14 3.99 16.65
N TYR A 19 -1.99 3.47 15.43
CA TYR A 19 -0.76 3.64 14.67
C TYR A 19 -0.50 5.14 14.45
N GLN A 20 0.72 5.58 14.75
CA GLN A 20 1.16 6.95 14.52
C GLN A 20 2.02 7.00 13.27
N PRO A 21 1.47 7.38 12.10
CA PRO A 21 2.26 7.56 10.90
C PRO A 21 3.25 8.71 11.07
N GLY A 22 4.35 8.67 10.31
CA GLY A 22 5.24 9.82 10.19
C GLY A 22 4.51 11.05 9.66
N LYS A 23 4.93 12.24 10.09
CA LYS A 23 4.33 13.52 9.66
C LYS A 23 4.41 13.66 8.12
N PRO A 24 3.28 13.88 7.42
CA PRO A 24 3.30 14.08 5.97
C PRO A 24 4.12 15.31 5.56
N GLU A 25 4.81 15.22 4.43
CA GLU A 25 5.57 16.36 3.88
C GLU A 25 4.69 17.61 3.71
N SER A 26 3.46 17.43 3.22
CA SER A 26 2.54 18.54 2.99
C SER A 26 2.12 19.25 4.27
N GLU A 27 2.09 18.55 5.41
CA GLU A 27 1.84 19.13 6.72
C GLU A 27 3.06 19.92 7.19
N LEU A 28 4.25 19.34 7.05
CA LEU A 28 5.52 20.01 7.38
C LEU A 28 5.70 21.32 6.59
N ARG A 29 5.33 21.34 5.30
CA ARG A 29 5.34 22.55 4.46
C ARG A 29 4.48 23.66 5.03
N ARG A 30 3.25 23.35 5.45
CA ARG A 30 2.30 24.33 5.99
C ARG A 30 2.74 24.85 7.35
N GLU A 31 3.24 23.97 8.22
CA GLU A 31 3.61 24.31 9.59
C GLU A 31 4.87 25.19 9.66
N TYR A 32 5.87 24.89 8.83
CA TYR A 32 7.17 25.56 8.89
C TYR A 32 7.43 26.52 7.71
N GLY A 33 6.48 26.68 6.79
CA GLY A 33 6.62 27.57 5.63
C GLY A 33 7.71 27.12 4.64
N LEU A 34 7.98 25.81 4.56
CA LEU A 34 9.06 25.25 3.75
C LEU A 34 8.64 25.10 2.29
N SER A 35 9.49 25.58 1.38
CA SER A 35 9.32 25.43 -0.07
C SER A 35 10.15 24.28 -0.65
N ASP A 36 11.23 23.88 0.01
CA ASP A 36 12.12 22.80 -0.41
C ASP A 36 12.32 21.79 0.72
N ILE A 37 12.03 20.51 0.44
CA ILE A 37 12.10 19.42 1.42
C ILE A 37 12.73 18.21 0.73
N ILE A 38 13.79 17.69 1.35
CA ILE A 38 14.41 16.43 0.97
C ILE A 38 13.78 15.32 1.82
N LYS A 39 12.94 14.47 1.21
CA LYS A 39 12.23 13.39 1.89
C LYS A 39 13.07 12.11 1.93
N LEU A 40 13.46 11.66 3.13
CA LEU A 40 14.26 10.44 3.36
C LEU A 40 13.66 9.54 4.48
N ALA A 41 12.35 9.61 4.72
CA ALA A 41 11.72 9.07 5.93
C ALA A 41 10.89 7.78 5.75
N SER A 42 10.80 7.22 4.54
CA SER A 42 9.87 6.12 4.24
C SER A 42 10.41 5.02 3.32
N ASN A 43 11.74 4.95 3.14
CA ASN A 43 12.40 3.97 2.26
C ASN A 43 11.87 3.95 0.81
N GLU A 44 11.32 5.08 0.35
CA GLU A 44 10.85 5.22 -1.02
C GLU A 44 12.05 5.22 -1.99
N ASN A 45 11.86 4.67 -3.18
CA ASN A 45 12.89 4.68 -4.21
C ASN A 45 12.99 6.08 -4.85
N PRO A 46 14.12 6.81 -4.70
CA PRO A 46 14.26 8.17 -5.24
C PRO A 46 14.25 8.23 -6.78
N LEU A 47 14.46 7.10 -7.46
CA LEU A 47 14.39 7.01 -8.93
C LEU A 47 12.95 6.89 -9.46
N GLY A 48 11.98 6.67 -8.56
CA GLY A 48 10.60 6.39 -8.94
C GLY A 48 10.43 5.02 -9.65
N PRO A 49 9.23 4.78 -10.23
CA PRO A 49 8.94 3.52 -10.90
C PRO A 49 9.62 3.43 -12.27
N SER A 50 9.86 2.20 -12.74
CA SER A 50 10.34 1.89 -14.10
C SER A 50 9.47 2.57 -15.18
N SER A 51 10.09 2.98 -16.30
CA SER A 51 9.37 3.53 -17.46
C SER A 51 8.29 2.58 -18.00
N HIS A 52 8.55 1.27 -17.95
CA HIS A 52 7.61 0.22 -18.36
C HIS A 52 6.38 0.18 -17.43
N ALA A 53 6.59 0.28 -16.12
CA ALA A 53 5.49 0.31 -15.15
C ALA A 53 4.61 1.56 -15.36
N ARG A 54 5.23 2.72 -15.62
CA ARG A 54 4.48 3.95 -15.93
C ARG A 54 3.65 3.82 -17.21
N ALA A 55 4.14 3.12 -18.22
CA ALA A 55 3.40 2.86 -19.46
C ALA A 55 2.20 1.93 -19.20
N ALA A 56 2.43 0.79 -18.54
CA ALA A 56 1.38 -0.17 -18.21
C ALA A 56 0.24 0.45 -17.38
N VAL A 57 0.57 1.30 -16.39
CA VAL A 57 -0.45 2.02 -15.60
C VAL A 57 -1.30 2.92 -16.50
N ARG A 58 -0.70 3.67 -17.43
CA ARG A 58 -1.46 4.55 -18.34
C ARG A 58 -2.40 3.77 -19.23
N GLU A 59 -1.98 2.61 -19.73
CA GLU A 59 -2.81 1.75 -20.56
C GLU A 59 -3.98 1.16 -19.75
N ALA A 60 -3.71 0.71 -18.52
CA ALA A 60 -4.72 0.14 -17.63
C ALA A 60 -5.84 1.12 -17.23
N LEU A 61 -5.60 2.44 -17.31
CA LEU A 61 -6.61 3.45 -16.99
C LEU A 61 -7.87 3.33 -17.87
N ALA A 62 -7.74 2.82 -19.10
CA ALA A 62 -8.89 2.63 -20.00
C ALA A 62 -9.92 1.63 -19.46
N ASP A 63 -9.49 0.68 -18.62
CA ASP A 63 -10.33 -0.39 -18.09
C ASP A 63 -10.58 -0.27 -16.58
N LEU A 64 -10.28 0.89 -15.98
CA LEU A 64 -10.31 1.11 -14.52
C LEU A 64 -11.70 0.85 -13.89
N ALA A 65 -12.77 0.92 -14.66
CA ALA A 65 -14.13 0.65 -14.19
C ALA A 65 -14.43 -0.85 -13.99
N ARG A 66 -13.54 -1.75 -14.43
CA ARG A 66 -13.71 -3.21 -14.31
C ARG A 66 -12.97 -3.74 -13.10
N TYR A 67 -13.51 -4.77 -12.47
CA TYR A 67 -12.77 -5.52 -11.47
C TYR A 67 -11.54 -6.18 -12.11
N PRO A 68 -10.40 -6.26 -11.40
CA PRO A 68 -9.24 -7.01 -11.86
C PRO A 68 -9.52 -8.52 -11.80
N ASP A 69 -8.64 -9.32 -12.39
CA ASP A 69 -8.58 -10.75 -12.09
C ASP A 69 -8.28 -10.97 -10.60
N GLY A 70 -9.25 -11.53 -9.87
CA GLY A 70 -9.15 -11.76 -8.43
C GLY A 70 -8.06 -12.74 -8.02
N ASN A 71 -7.55 -13.59 -8.93
CA ASN A 71 -6.44 -14.50 -8.63
C ASN A 71 -5.08 -13.94 -9.04
N GLY A 72 -5.04 -12.86 -9.83
CA GLY A 72 -3.82 -12.26 -10.36
C GLY A 72 -2.98 -13.25 -11.18
N PHE A 73 -3.62 -14.02 -12.05
CA PHE A 73 -3.04 -15.11 -12.84
C PHE A 73 -1.80 -14.68 -13.62
N GLU A 74 -1.87 -13.55 -14.34
CA GLU A 74 -0.74 -13.05 -15.14
C GLU A 74 0.46 -12.67 -14.27
N LEU A 75 0.21 -11.98 -13.13
CA LEU A 75 1.26 -11.61 -12.19
C LEU A 75 1.90 -12.84 -11.55
N LYS A 76 1.10 -13.82 -11.09
CA LYS A 76 1.60 -15.08 -10.54
C LYS A 76 2.41 -15.87 -11.56
N THR A 77 1.99 -15.90 -12.81
CA THR A 77 2.72 -16.58 -13.90
C THR A 77 4.09 -15.93 -14.11
N ALA A 78 4.15 -14.60 -14.19
CA ALA A 78 5.41 -13.87 -14.35
C ALA A 78 6.33 -14.06 -13.14
N LEU A 79 5.81 -14.01 -11.91
CA LEU A 79 6.57 -14.22 -10.68
C LEU A 79 7.09 -15.65 -10.56
N SER A 80 6.27 -16.65 -10.87
CA SER A 80 6.65 -18.06 -10.87
C SER A 80 7.84 -18.30 -11.80
N ALA A 81 7.80 -17.78 -13.03
CA ALA A 81 8.90 -17.88 -13.97
C ALA A 81 10.15 -17.09 -13.52
N LYS A 82 9.96 -15.91 -12.92
CA LYS A 82 11.06 -15.06 -12.46
C LYS A 82 11.81 -15.63 -11.25
N LEU A 83 11.08 -16.28 -10.35
CA LEU A 83 11.59 -16.80 -9.08
C LEU A 83 11.92 -18.30 -9.13
N ASP A 84 11.58 -18.98 -10.22
CA ASP A 84 11.75 -20.43 -10.42
C ASP A 84 11.04 -21.28 -9.33
N ILE A 85 9.79 -20.93 -9.03
CA ILE A 85 8.95 -21.63 -8.06
C ILE A 85 7.56 -21.89 -8.63
N SER A 86 6.85 -22.89 -8.09
CA SER A 86 5.47 -23.17 -8.47
C SER A 86 4.52 -22.02 -8.10
N MET A 87 3.53 -21.73 -8.96
CA MET A 87 2.45 -20.78 -8.66
C MET A 87 1.68 -21.12 -7.37
N ALA A 88 1.67 -22.39 -6.95
CA ALA A 88 1.06 -22.82 -5.69
C ALA A 88 1.77 -22.27 -4.44
N MET A 89 3.01 -21.79 -4.59
CA MET A 89 3.80 -21.16 -3.52
C MET A 89 3.63 -19.63 -3.47
N LEU A 90 2.73 -19.07 -4.29
CA LEU A 90 2.52 -17.62 -4.39
C LEU A 90 1.15 -17.22 -3.84
N THR A 91 1.16 -16.26 -2.93
CA THR A 91 -0.03 -15.51 -2.47
C THR A 91 0.17 -14.03 -2.80
N LEU A 92 -0.87 -13.37 -3.28
CA LEU A 92 -0.86 -11.93 -3.57
C LEU A 92 -1.61 -11.20 -2.47
N GLY A 93 -1.11 -10.01 -2.08
CA GLY A 93 -1.74 -9.11 -1.11
C GLY A 93 -1.59 -7.66 -1.56
N ASN A 94 -2.38 -6.75 -0.98
CA ASN A 94 -2.29 -5.33 -1.28
C ASN A 94 -1.15 -4.67 -0.48
N GLY A 95 0.08 -5.01 -0.85
CA GLY A 95 1.27 -4.74 -0.06
C GLY A 95 1.51 -5.85 0.97
N SER A 96 2.77 -6.05 1.37
CA SER A 96 3.15 -7.16 2.25
C SER A 96 2.60 -7.05 3.67
N ASN A 97 2.03 -5.91 4.06
CA ASN A 97 1.38 -5.73 5.36
C ASN A 97 0.03 -6.46 5.43
N ASP A 98 -0.54 -6.84 4.29
CA ASP A 98 -1.88 -7.42 4.18
C ASP A 98 -1.88 -8.97 4.28
N VAL A 99 -0.71 -9.61 4.13
CA VAL A 99 -0.56 -11.08 4.02
C VAL A 99 0.33 -11.67 5.09
#